data_AF-A0A644X9J0-F1
#
_entry.id   AF-A0A644X9J0-F1
#
_cell.length_a   1.000
_cell.length_b   1.000
_cell.length_c   1.000
_cell.angle_alpha   90.00
_cell.angle_beta   90.00
_cell.angle_gamma   90.00
#
_symmetry.space_group_name_H-M   'P 1'
#
loop_
_entity.id
_entity.type
_entity.pdbx_description
1 polymer ?
#
loop_
_entity_poly.entity_id
_entity_poly.type
_entity_poly.pdbx_seq_one_letter_code
_entity_poly.pdbx_strand_id
1 'polypeptide(L)'
;MNRRITLVTLISAALLAACSGPSSEELAQYKAQCVKFHERERSSPRSTVQALDHWTKNGKVVIELAEFENSYSSAYTSYLCVIDPGAGSLSLPGVFNQEKWRK
;
A
#
# COMPACT_ATOMS: atom_id res chain seq x y z
N MET A 1 25.47 -23.48 -52.51
CA MET A 1 25.19 -22.04 -52.30
C MET A 1 24.51 -21.87 -50.95
N ASN A 2 25.17 -21.14 -50.06
CA ASN A 2 24.84 -21.01 -48.64
C ASN A 2 23.66 -20.05 -48.42
N ARG A 3 22.69 -20.42 -47.58
CA ARG A 3 21.78 -19.47 -46.93
C ARG A 3 21.85 -19.68 -45.42
N ARG A 4 22.71 -18.87 -44.77
CA ARG A 4 22.70 -18.71 -43.32
C ARG A 4 21.49 -17.83 -42.98
N ILE A 5 20.51 -18.39 -42.28
CA ILE A 5 19.40 -17.66 -41.69
C ILE A 5 19.95 -17.03 -40.40
N THR A 6 20.26 -15.74 -40.46
CA THR A 6 20.64 -14.97 -39.27
C THR A 6 19.36 -14.66 -38.50
N LEU A 7 19.11 -15.41 -37.42
CA LEU A 7 18.03 -15.12 -36.48
C LEU A 7 18.35 -13.79 -35.76
N VAL A 8 17.60 -12.75 -36.06
CA VAL A 8 17.70 -11.46 -35.38
C VAL A 8 17.06 -11.61 -33.99
N THR A 9 17.89 -11.61 -32.94
CA THR A 9 17.47 -11.49 -31.55
C THR A 9 16.81 -10.13 -31.31
N LEU A 10 15.47 -10.09 -31.36
CA LEU A 10 14.66 -8.92 -31.03
C LEU A 10 14.58 -8.74 -29.51
N ILE A 11 15.50 -7.91 -29.01
CA ILE A 11 15.33 -6.84 -28.01
C ILE A 11 14.26 -7.11 -26.93
N SER A 12 14.72 -7.61 -25.78
CA SER A 12 13.97 -7.60 -24.52
C SER A 12 14.00 -6.19 -23.92
N ALA A 13 12.99 -5.35 -24.20
CA ALA A 13 12.87 -4.00 -23.65
C ALA A 13 11.50 -3.74 -23.01
N ALA A 14 11.06 -4.59 -22.07
CA ALA A 14 9.74 -4.46 -21.44
C ALA A 14 9.75 -4.66 -19.90
N LEU A 15 10.75 -4.15 -19.17
CA LEU A 15 10.81 -4.33 -17.70
C LEU A 15 11.02 -3.03 -16.87
N LEU A 16 10.83 -1.84 -17.44
CA LEU A 16 11.11 -0.58 -16.72
C LEU A 16 9.87 0.14 -16.15
N ALA A 17 8.67 -0.44 -16.24
CA ALA A 17 7.46 0.20 -15.70
C ALA A 17 7.26 0.03 -14.17
N ALA A 18 8.15 -0.68 -13.46
CA ALA A 18 7.94 -1.07 -12.06
C ALA A 18 8.66 -0.19 -11.01
N CYS A 19 9.32 0.91 -11.40
CA CYS A 19 10.03 1.79 -10.46
C CYS A 19 9.27 3.08 -10.11
N SER A 20 8.16 3.37 -10.77
CA SER A 20 7.27 4.46 -10.40
C SER A 20 6.34 3.99 -9.29
N GLY A 21 6.49 4.55 -8.08
CA GLY A 21 5.53 4.37 -6.99
C GLY A 21 4.14 4.90 -7.37
N PRO A 22 3.15 4.76 -6.47
CA PRO A 22 1.78 5.21 -6.74
C PRO A 22 1.73 6.71 -7.06
N SER A 23 0.82 7.12 -7.94
CA SER A 23 0.52 8.53 -8.18
C SER A 23 -0.07 9.22 -6.94
N SER A 24 -0.12 10.55 -6.95
CA SER A 24 -0.80 11.32 -5.89
C SER A 24 -2.26 10.94 -5.74
N GLU A 25 -2.96 10.73 -6.86
CA GLU A 25 -4.38 10.36 -6.88
C GLU A 25 -4.59 8.95 -6.35
N GLU A 26 -3.75 7.99 -6.78
CA GLU A 26 -3.78 6.61 -6.28
C GLU A 26 -3.52 6.59 -4.77
N LEU A 27 -2.52 7.33 -4.31
CA LEU A 27 -2.19 7.42 -2.89
C LEU A 27 -3.34 8.02 -2.07
N ALA A 28 -4.02 9.06 -2.56
CA ALA A 28 -5.17 9.63 -1.88
C ALA A 28 -6.33 8.62 -1.78
N GLN A 29 -6.58 7.86 -2.85
CA GLN A 29 -7.57 6.79 -2.84
C GLN A 29 -7.20 5.67 -1.87
N TYR A 30 -5.95 5.25 -1.87
CA TYR A 30 -5.40 4.22 -0.97
C TYR A 30 -5.54 4.61 0.50
N LYS A 31 -5.18 5.85 0.85
CA LYS A 31 -5.39 6.38 2.20
C LYS A 31 -6.86 6.34 2.61
N ALA A 32 -7.77 6.82 1.74
CA ALA A 32 -9.20 6.82 2.02
C ALA A 32 -9.78 5.40 2.17
N GLN A 33 -9.32 4.44 1.35
CA GLN A 33 -9.72 3.04 1.45
C GLN A 33 -9.25 2.41 2.77
N CYS A 34 -7.99 2.65 3.16
CA CYS A 34 -7.44 2.14 4.41
C CYS A 34 -8.16 2.69 5.65
N VAL A 35 -8.46 4.00 5.67
CA VAL A 35 -9.25 4.62 6.75
C VAL A 35 -10.60 3.93 6.88
N LYS A 36 -11.38 3.87 5.78
CA LYS A 36 -12.71 3.23 5.77
C LYS A 36 -12.67 1.74 6.12
N PHE A 37 -11.60 1.05 5.74
CA PHE A 37 -11.42 -0.36 6.07
C PHE A 37 -11.17 -0.55 7.56
N HIS A 38 -10.25 0.22 8.14
CA HIS A 38 -9.94 0.15 9.57
C HIS A 38 -11.16 0.54 10.43
N GLU A 39 -11.87 1.61 10.04
CA GLU A 39 -13.11 2.04 10.69
C GLU A 39 -14.16 0.93 10.76
N ARG A 40 -14.31 0.16 9.67
CA ARG A 40 -15.29 -0.92 9.59
C ARG A 40 -14.87 -2.17 10.36
N GLU A 41 -13.60 -2.56 10.27
CA GLU A 41 -13.15 -3.87 10.74
C GLU A 41 -12.65 -3.86 12.19
N ARG A 42 -12.20 -2.71 12.70
CA ARG A 42 -11.48 -2.64 13.99
C ARG A 42 -11.89 -1.49 14.90
N SER A 43 -12.31 -0.36 14.35
CA SER A 43 -12.53 0.82 15.17
C SER A 43 -13.87 0.82 15.89
N SER A 44 -13.90 1.50 17.04
CA SER A 44 -15.14 1.84 17.72
C SER A 44 -15.92 2.89 16.93
N PRO A 45 -17.27 2.89 16.98
CA PRO A 45 -18.09 3.93 16.34
C PRO A 45 -17.81 5.37 16.80
N ARG A 46 -17.14 5.54 17.95
CA ARG A 46 -16.75 6.87 18.46
C ARG A 46 -15.34 7.29 18.06
N SER A 47 -14.53 6.32 17.60
CA SER A 47 -13.15 6.58 17.20
C SER A 47 -13.09 7.46 15.96
N THR A 48 -11.99 8.17 15.79
CA THR A 48 -11.66 8.87 14.55
C THR A 48 -10.37 8.28 13.98
N VAL A 49 -10.36 7.95 12.69
CA VAL A 49 -9.22 7.34 12.02
C VAL A 49 -8.66 8.29 10.97
N GLN A 50 -7.35 8.47 10.94
CA GLN A 50 -6.66 9.35 9.99
C GLN A 50 -5.44 8.64 9.39
N ALA A 51 -5.13 8.92 8.12
CA ALA A 51 -3.87 8.47 7.51
C ALA A 51 -2.75 9.48 7.80
N LEU A 52 -1.64 9.01 8.38
CA LEU A 52 -0.50 9.84 8.76
C LEU A 52 0.59 9.86 7.69
N ASP A 53 1.15 8.69 7.37
CA ASP A 53 2.27 8.53 6.45
C ASP A 53 2.04 7.34 5.51
N HIS A 54 2.95 7.16 4.55
CA HIS A 54 2.98 6.03 3.64
C HIS A 54 4.40 5.69 3.19
N TRP A 55 4.62 4.44 2.80
CA TRP A 55 5.84 4.00 2.12
C TRP A 55 5.53 2.77 1.28
N THR A 56 6.47 2.40 0.41
CA THR A 56 6.38 1.18 -0.40
C THR A 56 7.35 0.14 0.14
N LYS A 57 6.87 -1.09 0.34
CA LYS A 57 7.68 -2.23 0.78
C LYS A 57 7.25 -3.49 0.05
N ASN A 58 8.20 -4.20 -0.56
CA ASN A 58 7.92 -5.44 -1.31
C ASN A 58 6.81 -5.28 -2.37
N GLY A 59 6.82 -4.16 -3.11
CA GLY A 59 5.82 -3.85 -4.13
C GLY A 59 4.42 -3.52 -3.60
N LYS A 60 4.25 -3.37 -2.28
CA LYS A 60 2.99 -3.04 -1.61
C LYS A 60 3.08 -1.63 -1.02
N VAL A 61 1.95 -0.95 -1.01
CA VAL A 61 1.83 0.36 -0.36
C VAL A 61 1.41 0.14 1.08
N VAL A 62 2.17 0.67 2.02
CA VAL A 62 1.87 0.65 3.45
C VAL A 62 1.41 2.04 3.84
N ILE A 63 0.24 2.13 4.48
CA ILE A 63 -0.33 3.36 5.02
C ILE A 63 -0.30 3.25 6.55
N GLU A 64 0.28 4.24 7.21
CA GLU A 64 0.17 4.39 8.66
C GLU A 64 -1.13 5.12 9.01
N LEU A 65 -1.87 4.56 9.95
CA LEU A 65 -3.14 5.08 10.43
C LEU A 65 -3.01 5.47 11.91
N ALA A 66 -3.60 6.60 12.27
CA ALA A 66 -3.85 6.99 13.65
C ALA A 66 -5.31 6.77 13.99
N GLU A 67 -5.59 5.99 15.04
CA GLU A 67 -6.91 5.90 15.64
C GLU A 67 -6.93 6.66 16.96
N PHE A 68 -7.79 7.67 17.01
CA PHE A 68 -8.10 8.46 18.20
C PHE A 68 -9.37 7.90 18.85
N GLU A 69 -9.44 7.87 20.18
CA GLU A 69 -10.64 7.38 20.90
C GLU A 69 -11.90 8.18 20.53
N ASN A 70 -11.72 9.47 20.25
CA ASN A 70 -12.74 10.39 19.75
C ASN A 70 -12.09 11.62 19.09
N SER A 71 -12.92 12.49 18.51
CA SER A 71 -12.48 13.71 17.79
C SER A 71 -11.78 14.76 18.64
N TYR A 72 -11.87 14.68 19.97
CA TYR A 72 -11.21 15.61 20.90
C TYR A 72 -9.91 15.05 21.48
N SER A 73 -9.59 13.79 21.20
CA SER A 73 -8.41 13.13 21.74
C SER A 73 -7.14 13.64 21.05
N SER A 74 -6.10 13.92 21.84
CA SER A 74 -4.78 14.32 21.34
C SER A 74 -3.80 13.14 21.20
N ALA A 75 -4.10 12.02 21.84
CA ALA A 75 -3.34 10.78 21.74
C ALA A 75 -4.03 9.81 20.77
N TYR A 76 -3.23 9.00 20.08
CA TYR A 76 -3.71 8.00 19.13
C TYR A 76 -2.96 6.69 19.28
N THR A 77 -3.59 5.61 18.82
CA THR A 77 -2.94 4.32 18.58
C THR A 77 -2.58 4.20 17.10
N SER A 78 -1.34 3.81 16.80
CA SER A 78 -0.88 3.63 15.41
C SER A 78 -1.19 2.21 14.90
N TYR A 79 -1.72 2.15 13.69
CA TYR A 79 -1.99 0.91 12.96
C TYR A 79 -1.39 0.98 11.56
N LEU A 80 -1.18 -0.18 10.93
CA LEU A 80 -0.80 -0.26 9.53
C LEU A 80 -1.95 -0.83 8.70
N CYS A 81 -2.07 -0.30 7.48
CA CYS A 81 -2.87 -0.87 6.41
C CYS A 81 -1.94 -1.14 5.22
N VAL A 82 -2.02 -2.33 4.63
CA VAL A 82 -1.17 -2.76 3.53
C VAL A 82 -2.04 -3.03 2.31
N ILE A 83 -1.72 -2.35 1.22
CA ILE A 83 -2.39 -2.48 -0.08
C ILE A 83 -1.46 -3.22 -1.02
N ASP A 84 -2.00 -4.23 -1.69
CA ASP A 84 -1.40 -4.92 -2.82
C ASP A 84 -2.16 -4.53 -4.09
N PRO A 85 -1.67 -3.52 -4.85
CA PRO A 85 -2.32 -3.07 -6.08
C PRO A 85 -2.41 -4.18 -7.13
N GLY A 86 -1.39 -5.04 -7.21
CA GLY A 86 -1.34 -6.13 -8.19
C GLY A 86 -2.37 -7.22 -7.91
N ALA A 87 -2.63 -7.50 -6.63
CA ALA A 87 -3.68 -8.43 -6.22
C ALA A 87 -5.06 -7.76 -6.03
N GLY A 88 -5.15 -6.42 -6.11
CA GLY A 88 -6.37 -5.67 -5.81
C GLY A 88 -6.86 -5.88 -4.38
N SER A 89 -5.94 -6.06 -3.42
CA SER A 89 -6.29 -6.42 -2.04
C SER A 89 -5.74 -5.40 -1.04
N LEU A 90 -6.39 -5.32 0.11
CA LEU A 90 -5.94 -4.54 1.26
C LEU A 90 -6.11 -5.35 2.53
N SER A 91 -5.22 -5.14 3.50
CA SER A 91 -5.20 -5.89 4.74
C SER A 91 -4.74 -5.03 5.90
N LEU A 92 -5.17 -5.39 7.10
CA LEU A 92 -4.68 -4.80 8.34
C LEU A 92 -3.80 -5.85 9.02
N PRO A 93 -2.46 -5.73 9.01
CA PRO A 93 -1.61 -6.66 9.74
C PRO A 93 -2.03 -6.72 11.21
N GLY A 94 -2.01 -7.93 11.77
CA GLY A 94 -2.06 -8.10 13.23
C GLY A 94 -0.72 -7.70 13.86
N VAL A 95 -0.72 -7.53 15.18
CA VAL A 95 0.46 -7.09 15.96
C VAL A 95 1.74 -7.90 15.67
N PHE A 96 1.61 -9.22 15.49
CA PHE A 96 2.75 -10.11 15.22
C PHE A 96 3.33 -9.98 13.79
N ASN A 97 2.56 -9.42 12.85
CA ASN A 97 2.96 -9.26 11.46
C ASN A 97 3.26 -7.81 11.08
N GLN A 98 3.05 -6.86 12.01
CA GLN A 98 3.21 -5.44 11.76
C GLN A 98 4.69 -5.05 11.57
N GLU A 99 5.62 -5.68 12.30
CA GLU A 99 7.07 -5.45 12.19
C GLU A 99 7.60 -5.68 10.76
N LYS A 100 7.04 -6.65 10.03
CA LYS A 100 7.39 -6.89 8.62
C LYS A 100 7.13 -5.66 7.76
N TRP A 101 6.13 -4.86 8.11
CA TRP A 101 5.65 -3.75 7.30
C TRP A 101 6.14 -2.40 7.77
N ARG A 102 6.63 -2.27 9.00
CA ARG A 102 7.22 -1.03 9.51
C ARG A 102 8.27 -0.45 8.56
N LYS A 103 8.34 0.88 8.58
CA LYS A 103 9.27 1.71 7.81
C LYS A 103 10.71 1.27 8.03
#